data_AF-I1C7H2-F1
#
_entry.id   AF-I1C7H2-F1
#
_cell.length_a   1.000
_cell.length_b   1.000
_cell.length_c   1.000
_cell.angle_alpha   90.00
_cell.angle_beta   90.00
_cell.angle_gamma   90.00
#
_symmetry.space_group_name_H-M   'P 1'
#
loop_
_entity.id
_entity.type
_entity.pdbx_description
1 polymer ?
#
loop_
_entity_poly.entity_id
_entity_poly.type
_entity_poly.pdbx_seq_one_letter_code
_entity_poly.pdbx_strand_id
1 'polypeptide(L)'
;MSCQSCSGCFTGDSCSTKESSSKNKTRFQDLLNAAALQSNEETEEHEHIIPTIAVELSKNVYASQTVLIKAYDTLDRHEFLSLSKYLYQTKLVGEHIAWADEYCKGDIKELLRIIGSEEEKYKLLQHCDDRAEIHEMFGNLPPGTIKRVNQGKTET
;
A
#
# COMPACT_ATOMS: atom_id res chain seq x y z
N MET A 1 18.20 47.38 22.80
CA MET A 1 18.00 48.50 21.86
C MET A 1 19.01 48.28 20.75
N SER A 2 18.71 48.19 19.46
CA SER A 2 17.55 48.59 18.66
C SER A 2 17.61 47.77 17.36
N CYS A 3 16.50 47.11 17.02
CA CYS A 3 16.29 46.56 15.68
C CYS A 3 16.00 47.73 14.72
N GLN A 4 16.80 47.86 13.66
CA GLN A 4 16.55 48.70 12.49
C GLN A 4 17.18 47.95 11.30
N SER A 5 16.42 47.25 10.45
CA SER A 5 15.46 47.68 9.43
C SER A 5 16.08 47.63 8.03
N CYS A 6 15.59 46.72 7.19
CA CYS A 6 15.52 46.90 5.74
C CYS A 6 14.05 46.74 5.34
N SER A 7 13.36 47.87 5.44
CA SER A 7 12.07 48.18 4.85
C SER A 7 12.27 48.37 3.35
N GLY A 8 11.53 47.59 2.56
CA GLY A 8 11.40 47.77 1.12
C GLY A 8 10.05 47.23 0.66
N CYS A 9 8.98 48.01 0.91
CA CYS A 9 7.65 47.77 0.35
C CYS A 9 7.66 48.14 -1.15
N PHE A 10 7.11 47.27 -2.00
CA PHE A 10 6.21 47.72 -3.06
C PHE A 10 5.03 46.74 -3.19
N THR A 11 3.86 47.34 -3.06
CA THR A 11 2.49 46.84 -3.12
C THR A 11 2.15 45.91 -4.26
N GLY A 12 1.39 44.87 -3.93
CA GLY A 12 0.10 44.62 -4.58
C GLY A 12 0.14 43.92 -5.93
N ASP A 13 0.26 42.60 -5.91
CA ASP A 13 -0.76 41.79 -6.55
C ASP A 13 -1.02 40.55 -5.73
N SER A 14 -2.29 40.23 -5.55
CA SER A 14 -2.77 39.09 -4.80
C SER A 14 -2.23 37.82 -5.45
N CYS A 15 -1.12 37.29 -4.92
CA CYS A 15 -0.71 35.93 -5.22
C CYS A 15 -1.75 35.04 -4.55
N SER A 16 -2.81 34.78 -5.32
CA SER A 16 -3.74 33.70 -5.09
C SER A 16 -2.88 32.49 -4.78
N THR A 17 -2.75 32.16 -3.49
CA THR A 17 -2.55 30.78 -3.08
C THR A 17 -3.68 30.06 -3.78
N LYS A 18 -3.39 29.48 -4.94
CA LYS A 18 -4.11 28.31 -5.38
C LYS A 18 -3.96 27.38 -4.20
N GLU A 19 -4.97 27.36 -3.34
CA GLU A 19 -5.39 26.18 -2.63
C GLU A 19 -5.56 25.13 -3.71
N SER A 20 -4.43 24.56 -4.14
CA SER A 20 -4.45 23.33 -4.89
C SER A 20 -4.90 22.35 -3.84
N SER A 21 -6.18 22.00 -3.91
CA SER A 21 -6.81 20.90 -3.20
C SER A 21 -6.16 19.58 -3.65
N SER A 22 -4.86 19.46 -3.41
CA SER A 22 -4.02 18.37 -3.83
C SER A 22 -4.19 17.26 -2.82
N LYS A 23 -5.26 16.47 -3.01
CA LYS A 23 -5.51 15.20 -2.34
C LYS A 23 -4.20 14.50 -2.00
N ASN A 24 -3.99 14.15 -0.73
CA ASN A 24 -2.83 13.41 -0.20
C ASN A 24 -2.33 12.32 -1.16
N LYS A 25 -1.38 12.64 -2.04
CA LYS A 25 -0.72 11.65 -2.90
C LYS A 25 0.38 11.00 -2.08
N THR A 26 0.27 9.70 -1.84
CA THR A 26 1.32 8.93 -1.16
C THR A 26 2.37 8.50 -2.18
N ARG A 27 3.63 8.32 -1.72
CA ARG A 27 4.71 7.76 -2.55
C ARG A 27 4.29 6.46 -3.27
N PHE A 28 3.52 5.61 -2.59
CA PHE A 28 3.01 4.37 -3.18
C PHE A 28 2.02 4.63 -4.33
N GLN A 29 1.16 5.64 -4.20
CA GLN A 29 0.25 6.02 -5.27
C GLN A 29 1.00 6.54 -6.50
N ASP A 30 2.12 7.24 -6.30
CA ASP A 30 2.98 7.67 -7.40
C ASP A 30 3.64 6.48 -8.11
N LEU A 31 4.07 5.45 -7.38
CA LEU A 31 4.57 4.20 -7.96
C LEU A 31 3.51 3.47 -8.79
N LEU A 32 2.26 3.38 -8.29
CA LEU A 32 1.16 2.77 -9.04
C LEU A 32 0.85 3.55 -10.32
N ASN A 33 0.84 4.88 -10.24
CA ASN A 33 0.60 5.73 -11.42
C ASN A 33 1.73 5.59 -12.45
N ALA A 34 2.98 5.55 -11.99
CA ALA A 34 4.14 5.34 -12.86
C ALA A 34 4.07 3.98 -13.56
N ALA A 35 3.72 2.91 -12.84
CA ALA A 35 3.56 1.58 -13.41
C ALA A 35 2.41 1.48 -14.42
N ALA A 36 1.34 2.27 -14.24
CA ALA A 36 0.20 2.31 -15.15
C ALA A 36 0.47 3.09 -16.45
N LEU A 37 1.33 4.10 -16.41
CA LEU A 37 1.67 4.95 -17.56
C LEU A 37 2.70 4.33 -18.51
N GLN A 38 3.33 3.21 -18.13
CA GLN A 38 4.29 2.53 -18.99
C GLN A 38 3.60 1.90 -20.21
N SER A 39 3.73 2.56 -21.36
CA SER A 39 3.59 1.94 -22.69
C SER A 39 4.84 1.10 -23.00
N ASN A 40 4.66 0.02 -23.76
CA ASN A 40 5.63 -1.06 -24.03
C ASN A 40 7.00 -0.68 -24.67
N GLU A 41 7.40 0.59 -24.73
CA GLU A 41 8.52 1.04 -25.59
C GLU A 41 9.77 1.60 -24.87
N GLU A 42 9.81 1.70 -23.55
CA GLU A 42 11.01 2.19 -22.83
C GLU A 42 11.48 1.18 -21.76
N THR A 43 12.42 0.31 -22.16
CA THR A 43 12.69 -0.97 -21.49
C THR A 43 13.83 -0.94 -20.45
N GLU A 44 14.67 0.10 -20.35
CA GLU A 44 15.92 -0.01 -19.55
C GLU A 44 15.93 0.78 -18.22
N GLU A 45 15.29 1.93 -18.08
CA GLU A 45 15.32 2.70 -16.81
C GLU A 45 14.23 2.31 -15.80
N HIS A 46 13.25 1.50 -16.20
CA HIS A 46 12.00 1.35 -15.45
C HIS A 46 11.56 -0.09 -15.18
N GLU A 47 12.45 -1.06 -15.41
CA GLU A 47 12.26 -2.50 -15.14
C GLU A 47 12.09 -2.79 -13.62
N HIS A 48 12.40 -1.82 -12.77
CA HIS A 48 12.40 -1.98 -11.32
C HIS A 48 11.12 -1.53 -10.60
N ILE A 49 10.13 -0.93 -11.29
CA ILE A 49 8.94 -0.38 -10.59
C ILE A 49 8.11 -1.51 -9.96
N ILE A 50 7.85 -2.59 -10.69
CA ILE A 50 7.10 -3.74 -10.17
C ILE A 50 7.85 -4.42 -9.01
N PRO A 51 9.16 -4.75 -9.13
CA PRO A 51 9.95 -5.18 -7.97
C PRO A 51 9.90 -4.22 -6.79
N THR A 52 9.91 -2.90 -7.03
CA THR A 52 9.84 -1.88 -5.97
C THR A 52 8.49 -1.92 -5.25
N ILE A 53 7.38 -2.02 -6.00
CA ILE A 53 6.04 -2.20 -5.44
C ILE A 53 6.00 -3.46 -4.56
N ALA A 54 6.56 -4.56 -5.07
CA ALA A 54 6.59 -5.82 -4.33
C ALA A 54 7.37 -5.71 -3.01
N VAL A 55 8.53 -5.06 -3.02
CA VAL A 55 9.35 -4.81 -1.80
C VAL A 55 8.62 -3.88 -0.83
N GLU A 56 7.97 -2.83 -1.32
CA GLU A 56 7.28 -1.87 -0.46
C GLU A 56 6.08 -2.50 0.27
N LEU A 57 5.33 -3.38 -0.42
CA LEU A 57 4.22 -4.13 0.15
C LEU A 57 4.68 -5.28 1.05
N SER A 58 5.72 -6.01 0.67
CA SER A 58 6.21 -7.16 1.44
C SER A 58 6.89 -6.78 2.74
N LYS A 59 7.36 -5.53 2.90
CA LYS A 59 8.12 -5.08 4.09
C LYS A 59 9.30 -5.99 4.42
N ASN A 60 9.96 -6.52 3.38
CA ASN A 60 11.06 -7.49 3.47
C ASN A 60 10.66 -8.88 4.02
N VAL A 61 9.37 -9.19 4.10
CA VAL A 61 8.88 -10.54 4.40
C VAL A 61 8.97 -11.38 3.13
N TYR A 62 9.88 -12.36 3.14
CA TYR A 62 10.17 -13.22 1.98
C TYR A 62 8.94 -13.96 1.45
N ALA A 63 8.09 -14.51 2.34
CA ALA A 63 6.88 -15.21 1.95
C ALA A 63 5.93 -14.29 1.17
N SER A 64 5.71 -13.08 1.66
CA SER A 64 4.88 -12.06 1.02
C SER A 64 5.46 -11.56 -0.31
N GLN A 65 6.78 -11.43 -0.39
CA GLN A 65 7.45 -11.11 -1.65
C GLN A 65 7.25 -12.21 -2.69
N THR A 66 7.31 -13.48 -2.29
CA THR A 66 7.06 -14.63 -3.17
C THR A 66 5.63 -14.61 -3.70
N VAL A 67 4.64 -14.28 -2.85
CA VAL A 67 3.24 -14.11 -3.26
C VAL A 67 3.10 -13.00 -4.31
N LEU A 68 3.75 -11.86 -4.11
CA LEU A 68 3.66 -10.71 -5.02
C LEU A 68 4.32 -10.99 -6.38
N ILE A 69 5.45 -11.72 -6.39
CA ILE A 69 6.09 -12.17 -7.63
C ILE A 69 5.17 -13.14 -8.37
N LYS A 70 4.63 -14.15 -7.66
CA LYS A 70 3.65 -15.08 -8.23
C LYS A 70 2.44 -14.34 -8.79
N ALA A 71 1.96 -13.31 -8.11
CA ALA A 71 0.84 -12.52 -8.57
C ALA A 71 1.15 -11.75 -9.85
N TYR A 72 2.36 -11.20 -9.97
CA TYR A 72 2.82 -10.56 -11.19
C TYR A 72 2.93 -11.55 -12.36
N ASP A 73 3.37 -12.79 -12.10
CA ASP A 73 3.49 -13.83 -13.13
C ASP A 73 2.12 -14.40 -13.56
N THR A 74 1.10 -14.30 -12.70
CA THR A 74 -0.22 -14.93 -12.91
C THR A 74 -1.28 -13.95 -13.43
N LEU A 75 -1.19 -12.69 -13.05
CA LEU A 75 -2.17 -11.64 -13.38
C LEU A 75 -1.66 -10.75 -14.51
N ASP A 76 -2.58 -10.18 -15.28
CA ASP A 76 -2.20 -9.10 -16.19
C ASP A 76 -1.75 -7.86 -15.39
N ARG A 77 -0.95 -6.99 -16.01
CA ARG A 77 -0.42 -5.78 -15.36
C ARG A 77 -1.50 -4.97 -14.65
N HIS A 78 -2.64 -4.73 -15.29
CA HIS A 78 -3.74 -3.96 -14.70
C HIS A 78 -4.33 -4.64 -13.45
N GLU A 79 -4.48 -5.97 -13.49
CA GLU A 79 -4.98 -6.77 -12.37
C GLU A 79 -3.99 -6.78 -11.22
N PHE A 80 -2.69 -6.93 -11.50
CA PHE A 80 -1.63 -6.83 -10.50
C PHE A 80 -1.61 -5.46 -9.81
N LEU A 81 -1.74 -4.37 -10.58
CA LEU A 81 -1.80 -3.02 -10.02
C LEU A 81 -3.06 -2.80 -9.19
N SER A 82 -4.18 -3.40 -9.61
CA SER A 82 -5.43 -3.38 -8.83
C SER A 82 -5.27 -4.13 -7.51
N LEU A 83 -4.68 -5.32 -7.53
CA LEU A 83 -4.35 -6.09 -6.33
C LEU A 83 -3.44 -5.30 -5.39
N SER A 84 -2.34 -4.75 -5.92
CA SER A 84 -1.37 -3.95 -5.17
C SER A 84 -2.02 -2.74 -4.50
N LYS A 85 -2.92 -2.06 -5.22
CA LYS A 85 -3.71 -0.95 -4.68
C LYS A 85 -4.62 -1.41 -3.55
N TYR A 86 -5.35 -2.51 -3.73
CA TYR A 86 -6.25 -3.03 -2.69
C TYR A 86 -5.48 -3.40 -1.43
N LEU A 87 -4.37 -4.16 -1.56
CA LEU A 87 -3.51 -4.55 -0.45
C LEU A 87 -3.01 -3.34 0.35
N TYR A 88 -2.57 -2.28 -0.35
CA TYR A 88 -2.13 -1.05 0.30
C TYR A 88 -3.28 -0.32 1.02
N GLN A 89 -4.43 -0.17 0.36
CA GLN A 89 -5.59 0.53 0.93
C GLN A 89 -6.15 -0.20 2.15
N THR A 90 -6.17 -1.52 2.13
CA THR A 90 -6.58 -2.35 3.27
C THR A 90 -5.45 -2.54 4.28
N LYS A 91 -4.26 -1.95 4.10
CA LYS A 91 -3.10 -2.14 4.99
C LYS A 91 -2.65 -3.61 5.14
N LEU A 92 -3.00 -4.47 4.18
CA LEU A 92 -2.45 -5.83 4.07
C LEU A 92 -1.04 -5.75 3.50
N VAL A 93 -0.07 -5.55 4.40
CA VAL A 93 1.36 -5.45 4.10
C VAL A 93 2.16 -6.36 5.03
N GLY A 94 3.41 -6.66 4.68
CA GLY A 94 4.24 -7.54 5.51
C GLY A 94 3.68 -8.95 5.56
N GLU A 95 3.67 -9.58 6.74
CA GLU A 95 3.19 -10.96 6.94
C GLU A 95 1.74 -11.16 6.50
N HIS A 96 0.90 -10.12 6.55
CA HIS A 96 -0.52 -10.23 6.19
C HIS A 96 -0.75 -10.72 4.76
N ILE A 97 0.15 -10.38 3.82
CA ILE A 97 0.03 -10.81 2.42
C ILE A 97 0.21 -12.33 2.32
N ALA A 98 1.15 -12.90 3.06
CA ALA A 98 1.35 -14.35 3.09
C ALA A 98 0.14 -15.08 3.70
N TRP A 99 -0.45 -14.54 4.77
CA TRP A 99 -1.68 -15.09 5.34
C TRP A 99 -2.89 -14.94 4.42
N ALA A 100 -2.95 -13.86 3.64
CA ALA A 100 -4.00 -13.67 2.66
C ALA A 100 -3.90 -14.69 1.51
N ASP A 101 -2.68 -15.00 1.06
CA ASP A 101 -2.43 -16.09 0.10
C ASP A 101 -2.81 -17.46 0.69
N GLU A 102 -2.45 -17.72 1.95
CA GLU A 102 -2.82 -18.95 2.65
C GLU A 102 -4.35 -19.12 2.75
N TYR A 103 -5.07 -18.06 3.11
CA TYR A 103 -6.54 -18.05 3.13
C TYR A 103 -7.14 -18.43 1.77
N CYS A 104 -6.54 -17.91 0.69
CA CYS A 104 -6.94 -18.21 -0.69
C CYS A 104 -6.31 -19.51 -1.23
N LYS A 105 -5.61 -20.28 -0.38
CA LYS A 105 -4.94 -21.54 -0.74
C LYS A 105 -3.95 -21.39 -1.92
N GLY A 106 -3.34 -20.22 -2.04
CA GLY A 106 -2.44 -19.90 -3.14
C GLY A 106 -3.12 -19.50 -4.44
N ASP A 107 -4.44 -19.31 -4.50
CA ASP A 107 -5.11 -18.80 -5.69
C ASP A 107 -5.11 -17.27 -5.71
N ILE A 108 -4.23 -16.69 -6.54
CA ILE A 108 -4.07 -15.23 -6.66
C ILE A 108 -5.32 -14.57 -7.27
N LYS A 109 -6.00 -15.24 -8.19
CA LYS A 109 -7.21 -14.68 -8.82
C LYS A 109 -8.33 -14.62 -7.81
N GLU A 110 -8.43 -15.64 -6.96
CA GLU A 110 -9.35 -15.65 -5.84
C GLU A 110 -9.02 -14.55 -4.82
N LEU A 111 -7.73 -14.34 -4.50
CA LEU A 111 -7.30 -13.24 -3.63
C LEU A 111 -7.73 -11.86 -4.19
N LEU A 112 -7.50 -11.62 -5.48
CA LEU A 112 -7.95 -10.39 -6.16
C LEU A 112 -9.48 -10.24 -6.12
N ARG A 113 -10.22 -11.33 -6.34
CA ARG A 113 -11.69 -11.35 -6.29
C ARG A 113 -12.20 -11.02 -4.89
N ILE A 114 -11.67 -11.68 -3.86
CA ILE A 114 -12.08 -11.52 -2.45
C ILE A 114 -11.76 -10.11 -1.96
N ILE A 115 -10.55 -9.60 -2.20
CA ILE A 115 -10.16 -8.27 -1.72
C ILE A 115 -10.91 -7.14 -2.43
N GLY A 116 -11.36 -7.38 -3.67
CA GLY A 116 -12.23 -6.46 -4.41
C GLY A 116 -13.71 -6.52 -3.99
N SER A 117 -14.12 -7.55 -3.25
CA SER A 117 -15.50 -7.76 -2.77
C SER A 117 -15.70 -7.12 -1.40
N GLU A 118 -16.74 -6.30 -1.18
CA GLU A 118 -16.96 -5.67 0.12
C GLU A 118 -17.28 -6.67 1.25
N GLU A 119 -18.06 -7.71 0.96
CA GLU A 119 -18.51 -8.66 1.98
C GLU A 119 -17.41 -9.68 2.34
N GLU A 120 -16.71 -10.21 1.34
CA GLU A 120 -15.71 -11.26 1.55
C GLU A 120 -14.37 -10.70 2.05
N LYS A 121 -14.02 -9.48 1.61
CA LYS A 121 -12.84 -8.75 2.12
C LYS A 121 -12.83 -8.72 3.64
N TYR A 122 -13.96 -8.45 4.30
CA TYR A 122 -13.99 -8.38 5.77
C TYR A 122 -13.56 -9.71 6.44
N LYS A 123 -13.98 -10.85 5.88
CA LYS A 123 -13.58 -12.18 6.40
C LYS A 123 -12.08 -12.42 6.23
N LEU A 124 -11.52 -12.01 5.10
CA LEU A 124 -10.08 -12.05 4.85
C LEU A 124 -9.32 -11.17 5.85
N LEU A 125 -9.77 -9.92 6.06
CA LEU A 125 -9.13 -9.00 7.00
C LEU A 125 -9.16 -9.54 8.44
N GLN A 126 -10.31 -10.10 8.87
CA GLN A 126 -10.44 -10.73 10.17
C GLN A 126 -9.48 -11.93 10.31
N HIS A 127 -9.40 -12.78 9.28
CA HIS A 127 -8.45 -13.90 9.29
C HIS A 127 -7.00 -13.42 9.47
N CYS A 128 -6.60 -12.34 8.79
CA CYS A 128 -5.27 -11.76 8.95
C CYS A 128 -5.04 -11.21 10.37
N ASP A 129 -6.05 -10.60 10.98
CA ASP A 129 -5.97 -10.11 12.37
C ASP A 129 -5.83 -11.26 13.38
N ASP A 130 -6.59 -12.34 13.19
CA ASP A 130 -6.52 -13.54 14.02
C ASP A 130 -5.13 -14.20 13.89
N ARG A 131 -4.58 -14.27 12.66
CA ARG A 131 -3.23 -14.78 12.41
C ARG A 131 -2.16 -13.91 13.07
N ALA A 132 -2.32 -12.59 13.06
CA ALA A 132 -1.40 -11.69 13.73
C ALA A 132 -1.37 -11.93 15.26
N GLU A 133 -2.54 -12.13 15.87
CA GLU A 133 -2.66 -12.46 17.29
C GLU A 133 -2.00 -13.79 17.64
N ILE A 134 -2.31 -14.84 16.88
CA ILE A 134 -1.68 -16.16 17.04
C ILE A 134 -0.16 -16.03 16.90
N HIS A 135 0.33 -15.31 15.88
CA HIS A 135 1.76 -15.15 15.67
C HIS A 135 2.45 -14.43 16.83
N GLU A 136 1.83 -13.40 17.41
CA GLU A 136 2.35 -12.72 18.59
C GLU A 136 2.38 -13.64 19.81
N MET A 137 1.28 -14.35 20.08
CA MET A 137 1.15 -15.25 21.22
C MET A 137 2.17 -16.39 21.20
N PHE A 138 2.35 -17.05 20.04
CA PHE A 138 3.24 -18.20 19.92
C PHE A 138 4.68 -17.80 19.55
N GLY A 139 4.89 -16.59 19.03
CA GLY A 139 6.21 -16.03 18.72
C GLY A 139 6.90 -15.37 19.92
N ASN A 140 6.26 -15.31 21.09
CA ASN A 140 6.72 -14.54 22.26
C ASN A 140 6.97 -13.05 21.92
N LEU A 141 6.19 -12.49 20.99
CA LEU A 141 6.29 -11.08 20.63
C LEU A 141 5.35 -10.26 21.54
N PRO A 142 5.72 -9.03 21.91
CA PRO A 142 4.79 -8.14 22.61
C PRO A 142 3.49 -7.94 21.82
N PRO A 143 2.32 -7.87 22.49
CA PRO A 143 1.06 -7.57 21.82
C PRO A 143 1.13 -6.28 21.01
N GLY A 144 0.58 -6.29 19.79
CA GLY A 144 0.58 -5.14 18.89
C GLY A 144 1.89 -4.91 18.13
N THR A 145 2.83 -5.86 18.18
CA THR A 145 4.02 -5.86 17.31
C THR A 145 3.60 -5.90 15.83
N ILE A 146 2.60 -6.71 15.51
CA ILE A 146 2.00 -6.81 14.18
C ILE A 146 0.75 -5.94 14.16
N LYS A 147 0.75 -4.91 13.31
CA LYS A 147 -0.37 -3.97 13.22
C LYS A 147 -1.61 -4.69 12.72
N ARG A 148 -2.70 -4.66 13.49
CA ARG A 148 -3.99 -5.17 13.03
C ARG A 148 -4.56 -4.28 11.93
N VAL A 149 -5.22 -4.91 10.99
CA VAL A 149 -5.74 -4.33 9.77
C VAL A 149 -7.04 -3.56 10.03
N ASN A 150 -7.92 -4.07 10.91
CA ASN A 150 -9.23 -3.47 11.20
C ASN A 150 -9.27 -2.48 12.37
N GLN A 151 -8.13 -2.04 12.92
CA GLN A 151 -8.06 -1.11 14.07
C GLN A 151 -8.61 0.32 13.80
N GLY A 152 -9.19 0.60 12.63
CA GLY A 152 -9.88 1.85 12.32
C GLY A 152 -11.34 1.92 12.77
N LYS A 153 -11.90 0.87 13.39
CA LYS A 153 -13.25 0.87 13.98
C LYS A 153 -13.19 0.82 15.51
N THR A 154 -12.68 1.90 16.07
CA THR A 154 -12.86 2.35 17.47
C THR A 154 -13.11 3.86 17.31
N GLU A 155 -14.24 4.49 17.61
CA GLU A 155 -15.44 4.18 18.40
C GLU A 155 -16.60 5.01 17.82
N THR A 156 -17.84 4.62 18.12
CA THR A 156 -19.03 5.48 18.18
C THR A 156 -18.84 6.67 19.10
#